data_AF-A0A1E5IP17-F1
#
_entry.id   AF-A0A1E5IP17-F1
#
_cell.length_a   1.000
_cell.length_b   1.000
_cell.length_c   1.000
_cell.angle_alpha   90.00
_cell.angle_beta   90.00
_cell.angle_gamma   90.00
#
_symmetry.space_group_name_H-M   'P 1'
#
loop_
_entity.id
_entity.type
_entity.pdbx_description
1 polymer ?
#
loop_
_entity_poly.entity_id
_entity_poly.type
_entity_poly.pdbx_seq_one_letter_code
_entity_poly.pdbx_strand_id
1 'polypeptide(L)'
;MCVNKQIILASSSERRISLLKQWGLFFKVIPSGADEKTNLIKPSYIVKELAYRKGRYVAQRYPNALILSADTVVVLNGKIIGKPKSKKESEKIIRELNGSRHKVYTGVAVIRKNKCSIFYDIVCIKMRKLPENMLRKLFGKHMDKAGAYAVQNTSDNFIEKIYGDYYTAVGLPYKKLAAELKKIKIRLKSSIFT
;
A
#
# COMPACT_ATOMS: atom_id res chain seq x y z
N MET A 1 -8.05 30.75 14.96
CA MET A 1 -6.92 30.62 14.00
C MET A 1 -6.77 29.16 13.58
N CYS A 2 -7.11 28.81 12.33
CA CYS A 2 -6.90 27.48 11.80
C CYS A 2 -5.40 27.30 11.50
N VAL A 3 -4.64 26.72 12.42
CA VAL A 3 -3.25 26.32 12.16
C VAL A 3 -3.26 25.49 10.88
N ASN A 4 -2.59 26.00 9.84
CA ASN A 4 -2.48 25.34 8.55
C ASN A 4 -1.78 23.99 8.78
N LYS A 5 -2.56 22.91 8.91
CA LYS A 5 -2.05 21.61 9.35
C LYS A 5 -1.22 21.05 8.19
N GLN A 6 0.09 21.20 8.26
CA GLN A 6 0.98 20.58 7.28
C GLN A 6 0.80 19.05 7.35
N ILE A 7 0.30 18.47 6.25
CA ILE A 7 0.20 17.02 6.07
C ILE A 7 1.40 16.56 5.25
N ILE A 8 2.02 15.46 5.65
CA ILE A 8 3.16 14.87 4.98
C ILE A 8 2.86 13.41 4.70
N LEU A 9 3.00 12.99 3.44
CA LEU A 9 3.07 11.59 3.07
C LEU A 9 4.53 11.12 3.13
N ALA A 10 4.82 10.25 4.09
CA ALA A 10 6.11 9.61 4.29
C ALA A 10 6.29 8.40 3.35
N SER A 11 6.18 8.60 2.04
CA SER A 11 6.28 7.54 1.03
C SER A 11 6.71 8.09 -0.32
N SER A 12 7.55 7.34 -1.05
CA SER A 12 7.87 7.57 -2.46
C SER A 12 6.91 6.89 -3.43
N SER A 13 5.88 6.18 -2.95
CA SER A 13 4.97 5.42 -3.81
C SER A 13 4.05 6.37 -4.60
N GLU A 14 4.25 6.44 -5.92
CA GLU A 14 3.41 7.20 -6.84
C GLU A 14 1.92 6.87 -6.71
N ARG A 15 1.59 5.60 -6.44
CA ARG A 15 0.21 5.16 -6.23
C ARG A 15 -0.43 5.81 -5.01
N ARG A 16 0.28 5.87 -3.89
CA ARG A 16 -0.23 6.50 -2.65
C ARG A 16 -0.33 8.02 -2.82
N ILE A 17 0.61 8.62 -3.53
CA ILE A 17 0.57 10.05 -3.89
C ILE A 17 -0.68 10.32 -4.74
N SER A 18 -0.90 9.53 -5.79
CA SER A 18 -2.06 9.64 -6.69
C SER A 18 -3.38 9.49 -5.93
N LEU A 19 -3.51 8.46 -5.08
CA LEU A 19 -4.72 8.25 -4.26
C LEU A 19 -5.03 9.43 -3.34
N LEU A 20 -4.04 9.92 -2.57
CA LEU A 20 -4.28 11.04 -1.67
C LEU A 20 -4.63 12.33 -2.42
N LYS A 21 -4.03 12.57 -3.59
CA LYS A 21 -4.40 13.69 -4.47
C LYS A 21 -5.83 13.55 -4.98
N GLN A 22 -6.20 12.37 -5.48
CA GLN A 22 -7.55 12.04 -5.94
C GLN A 22 -8.59 12.23 -4.83
N TRP A 23 -8.22 11.96 -3.57
CA TRP A 23 -9.08 12.19 -2.42
C TRP A 23 -9.07 13.64 -1.90
N GLY A 24 -8.48 14.57 -2.66
CA GLY A 24 -8.52 16.01 -2.41
C GLY A 24 -7.65 16.46 -1.24
N LEU A 25 -6.66 15.66 -0.83
CA LEU A 25 -5.76 16.01 0.26
C LEU A 25 -4.59 16.86 -0.26
N PHE A 26 -4.30 17.96 0.42
CA PHE A 26 -3.09 18.75 0.20
C PHE A 26 -2.00 18.28 1.17
N PHE A 27 -0.87 17.83 0.64
CA PHE A 27 0.23 17.27 1.44
C PHE A 27 1.58 17.47 0.74
N LYS A 28 2.66 17.44 1.53
CA LYS A 28 4.03 17.31 1.02
C LYS A 28 4.44 15.84 0.95
N VAL A 29 5.26 15.47 -0.02
CA VAL A 29 5.83 14.13 -0.13
C VAL A 29 7.24 14.16 0.43
N ILE A 30 7.53 13.32 1.42
CA ILE A 30 8.87 13.18 1.99
C ILE A 30 9.17 11.69 2.11
N PRO A 31 9.95 11.09 1.20
CA PRO A 31 10.33 9.69 1.30
C PRO A 31 10.96 9.38 2.66
N SER A 32 10.60 8.23 3.24
CA SER A 32 11.22 7.76 4.47
C SER A 32 12.51 7.01 4.13
N GLY A 33 13.58 7.29 4.88
CA GLY A 33 14.84 6.53 4.84
C GLY A 33 14.92 5.45 5.91
N ALA A 34 13.79 5.07 6.51
CA ALA A 34 13.74 4.04 7.54
C ALA A 34 14.10 2.67 6.97
N ASP A 35 14.85 1.89 7.74
CA ASP A 35 15.13 0.49 7.42
C ASP A 35 13.82 -0.33 7.35
N GLU A 36 13.73 -1.21 6.36
CA GLU A 36 12.55 -2.04 6.07
C GLU A 36 12.71 -3.50 6.54
N LYS A 37 13.82 -3.84 7.20
CA LYS A 37 14.03 -5.18 7.77
C LYS A 37 13.24 -5.35 9.07
N THR A 38 12.62 -6.51 9.23
CA THR A 38 11.93 -6.93 10.46
C THR A 38 12.06 -8.42 10.66
N ASN A 39 12.13 -8.85 11.93
CA ASN A 39 12.13 -10.27 12.33
C ASN A 39 10.71 -10.79 12.58
N LEU A 40 9.69 -9.94 12.42
CA LEU A 40 8.30 -10.35 12.58
C LEU A 40 7.87 -11.29 11.45
N ILE A 41 7.06 -12.28 11.81
CA ILE A 41 6.59 -13.31 10.87
C ILE A 41 5.16 -13.01 10.42
N LYS A 42 4.30 -12.50 11.31
CA LYS A 42 2.88 -12.26 11.02
C LYS A 42 2.73 -11.05 10.08
N PRO A 43 2.15 -11.20 8.87
CA PRO A 43 2.06 -10.11 7.88
C PRO A 43 1.38 -8.84 8.42
N SER A 44 0.33 -9.00 9.24
CA SER A 44 -0.37 -7.86 9.86
C SER A 44 0.51 -7.07 10.84
N TYR A 45 1.48 -7.72 11.49
CA TYR A 45 2.41 -7.03 12.40
C TYR A 45 3.54 -6.37 11.61
N ILE A 46 4.07 -7.06 10.59
CA ILE A 46 5.08 -6.50 9.67
C ILE A 46 4.60 -5.17 9.08
N VAL A 47 3.44 -5.15 8.41
CA VAL A 47 2.99 -3.92 7.73
C VAL A 47 2.69 -2.77 8.70
N LYS A 48 2.25 -3.08 9.92
CA LYS A 48 2.03 -2.06 10.96
C LYS A 48 3.35 -1.50 11.47
N GLU A 49 4.32 -2.36 11.76
CA GLU A 49 5.65 -1.94 12.23
C GLU A 49 6.35 -1.09 11.18
N LEU A 50 6.40 -1.57 9.93
CA LEU A 50 7.07 -0.86 8.84
C LEU A 50 6.39 0.47 8.51
N ALA A 51 5.05 0.53 8.49
CA ALA A 51 4.34 1.79 8.34
C ALA A 51 4.69 2.77 9.47
N TYR A 52 4.66 2.31 10.73
CA TYR A 52 5.02 3.14 11.88
C TYR A 52 6.45 3.66 11.82
N ARG A 53 7.43 2.78 11.54
CA ARG A 53 8.85 3.15 11.40
C ARG A 53 9.04 4.21 10.33
N LYS A 54 8.41 4.02 9.15
CA LYS A 54 8.46 4.99 8.05
C LYS A 54 7.93 6.35 8.47
N GLY A 55 6.77 6.38 9.15
CA GLY A 55 6.17 7.61 9.64
C GLY A 55 6.98 8.29 10.75
N ARG A 56 7.49 7.53 11.73
CA ARG A 56 8.27 8.08 12.85
C ARG A 56 9.57 8.74 12.39
N TYR A 57 10.26 8.13 11.44
CA TYR A 57 11.48 8.69 10.86
C TYR A 57 11.27 10.07 10.20
N VAL A 58 10.08 10.32 9.65
CA VAL A 58 9.71 11.65 9.14
C VAL A 58 9.20 12.55 10.27
N ALA A 59 8.41 12.02 11.21
CA ALA A 59 7.85 12.78 12.33
C ALA A 59 8.93 13.44 13.21
N GLN A 60 10.09 12.80 13.38
CA GLN A 60 11.24 13.37 14.11
C GLN A 60 11.73 14.70 13.51
N ARG A 61 11.68 14.83 12.17
CA ARG A 61 12.11 16.04 11.44
C ARG A 61 10.99 17.07 11.29
N TYR A 62 9.73 16.65 11.47
CA TYR A 62 8.54 17.49 11.30
C TYR A 62 7.56 17.31 12.47
N PRO A 63 7.93 17.69 13.72
CA PRO A 63 7.19 17.32 14.94
C PRO A 63 5.76 17.89 15.02
N ASN A 64 5.48 18.97 14.29
CA ASN A 64 4.17 19.62 14.25
C ASN A 64 3.27 19.18 13.09
N ALA A 65 3.81 18.42 12.13
CA ALA A 65 3.07 17.94 10.98
C ALA A 65 2.20 16.71 11.31
N LEU A 66 1.18 16.49 10.49
CA LEU A 66 0.50 15.19 10.43
C LEU A 66 1.23 14.31 9.42
N ILE A 67 1.76 13.20 9.88
CA ILE A 67 2.46 12.23 9.04
C ILE A 67 1.52 11.08 8.69
N LEU A 68 1.42 10.79 7.39
CA LEU A 68 0.80 9.59 6.85
C LEU A 68 1.88 8.69 6.29
N SER A 69 1.84 7.41 6.64
CA SER A 69 2.80 6.42 6.17
C SER A 69 2.10 5.09 5.98
N ALA A 70 2.59 4.28 5.05
CA ALA A 70 1.99 2.99 4.77
C ALA A 70 3.03 1.99 4.27
N ASP A 71 2.74 0.72 4.50
CA ASP A 71 3.50 -0.41 4.02
C ASP A 71 2.56 -1.50 3.47
N THR A 72 3.01 -2.26 2.48
CA THR A 72 2.16 -3.22 1.77
C THR A 72 2.95 -4.47 1.42
N VAL A 73 2.42 -5.63 1.77
CA VAL A 73 3.00 -6.95 1.42
C VAL A 73 1.97 -7.84 0.73
N VAL A 74 2.45 -8.66 -0.20
CA VAL A 74 1.67 -9.70 -0.87
C VAL A 74 1.98 -11.03 -0.21
N VAL A 75 0.96 -11.85 0.06
CA VAL A 75 1.10 -13.15 0.73
C VAL A 75 0.38 -14.23 -0.05
N LEU A 76 1.14 -15.22 -0.52
CA LEU A 76 0.64 -16.42 -1.21
C LEU A 76 1.06 -17.65 -0.41
N ASN A 77 0.11 -18.53 -0.06
CA ASN A 77 0.36 -19.78 0.68
C ASN A 77 1.26 -19.58 1.92
N GLY A 78 0.99 -18.52 2.69
CA GLY A 78 1.74 -18.18 3.90
C GLY A 78 3.10 -17.51 3.67
N LYS A 79 3.57 -17.38 2.43
CA LYS A 79 4.86 -16.76 2.09
C LYS A 79 4.67 -15.33 1.60
N ILE A 80 5.52 -14.43 2.08
CA ILE A 80 5.56 -13.04 1.60
C ILE A 80 6.24 -13.00 0.24
N ILE A 81 5.57 -12.42 -0.74
CA ILE A 81 6.10 -12.15 -2.07
C ILE A 81 6.53 -10.68 -2.13
N GLY A 82 7.83 -10.47 -2.26
CA GLY A 82 8.43 -9.15 -2.41
C GLY A 82 8.34 -8.62 -3.84
N LYS A 83 9.11 -7.55 -4.09
CA LYS A 83 9.38 -7.06 -5.44
C LYS A 83 10.36 -8.04 -6.12
N PRO A 84 10.15 -8.41 -7.38
CA PRO A 84 11.12 -9.26 -8.09
C PRO A 84 12.44 -8.51 -8.27
N LYS A 85 13.57 -9.19 -8.04
CA LYS A 85 14.93 -8.65 -8.23
C LYS A 85 15.46 -8.89 -9.65
N SER A 86 14.79 -9.75 -10.42
CA SER A 86 15.14 -10.06 -11.81
C SER A 86 13.90 -10.40 -12.62
N LYS A 87 14.00 -10.32 -13.95
CA LYS A 87 12.94 -10.78 -14.85
C LYS A 87 12.57 -12.24 -14.56
N LYS A 88 13.56 -13.13 -14.38
CA LYS A 88 13.36 -14.55 -14.02
C LYS A 88 12.54 -14.73 -12.74
N GLU A 89 12.81 -13.92 -11.71
CA GLU A 89 12.02 -13.93 -10.48
C GLU A 89 10.59 -13.42 -10.72
N SER A 90 10.42 -12.39 -11.55
CA SER A 90 9.08 -11.95 -11.99
C SER A 90 8.33 -13.07 -12.71
N GLU A 91 8.97 -13.84 -13.58
CA GLU A 91 8.31 -14.98 -14.24
C GLU A 91 7.80 -16.01 -13.24
N LYS A 92 8.66 -16.37 -12.27
CA LYS A 92 8.30 -17.31 -11.21
C LYS A 92 7.09 -16.82 -10.42
N ILE A 93 7.13 -15.56 -9.96
CA ILE A 93 6.03 -14.95 -9.21
C ILE A 93 4.73 -14.94 -10.03
N ILE A 94 4.79 -14.52 -11.29
CA ILE A 94 3.61 -14.47 -12.17
C ILE A 94 3.02 -15.88 -12.38
N ARG A 95 3.86 -16.89 -12.60
CA ARG A 95 3.40 -18.29 -12.73
C ARG A 95 2.78 -18.82 -11.45
N GLU A 96 3.37 -18.54 -10.29
CA GLU A 96 2.82 -18.93 -8.97
C GLU A 96 1.47 -18.26 -8.71
N LEU A 97 1.31 -17.00 -9.11
CA LEU A 97 0.06 -16.27 -8.95
C LEU A 97 -1.04 -16.73 -9.93
N ASN A 98 -0.68 -17.33 -11.07
CA ASN A 98 -1.61 -17.66 -12.15
C ASN A 98 -2.71 -18.67 -11.74
N GLY A 99 -3.96 -18.19 -11.69
CA GLY A 99 -5.12 -18.97 -11.21
C GLY A 99 -5.19 -19.14 -9.69
N SER A 100 -4.33 -18.47 -8.92
CA SER A 100 -4.28 -18.56 -7.47
C SER A 100 -5.20 -17.54 -6.77
N ARG A 101 -5.30 -17.68 -5.44
CA ARG A 101 -5.79 -16.63 -4.55
C ARG A 101 -4.68 -16.24 -3.59
N HIS A 102 -4.46 -14.96 -3.43
CA HIS A 102 -3.47 -14.42 -2.49
C HIS A 102 -4.06 -13.26 -1.70
N LYS A 103 -3.38 -12.88 -0.63
CA LYS A 103 -3.78 -11.78 0.25
C LYS A 103 -2.82 -10.61 0.09
N VAL A 104 -3.35 -9.40 0.11
CA VAL A 104 -2.55 -8.17 0.19
C VAL A 104 -2.85 -7.51 1.53
N TYR A 105 -1.80 -7.32 2.32
CA TYR A 105 -1.87 -6.64 3.60
C TYR A 105 -1.33 -5.24 3.42
N THR A 106 -2.07 -4.22 3.87
CA THR A 106 -1.58 -2.85 3.91
C THR A 106 -1.71 -2.29 5.32
N GLY A 107 -0.58 -1.89 5.90
CA GLY A 107 -0.49 -1.19 7.17
C GLY A 107 -0.40 0.31 6.95
N VAL A 108 -0.98 1.09 7.86
CA VAL A 108 -0.97 2.55 7.81
C VAL A 108 -0.70 3.08 9.21
N ALA A 109 0.17 4.10 9.29
CA ALA A 109 0.37 4.87 10.50
C ALA A 109 0.06 6.36 10.24
N VAL A 110 -0.74 6.92 11.15
CA VAL A 110 -1.14 8.32 11.21
C VAL A 110 -0.54 8.90 12.50
N ILE A 111 0.44 9.79 12.35
CA ILE A 111 1.24 10.31 13.49
C ILE A 111 1.08 11.82 13.57
N ARG A 112 0.80 12.33 14.76
CA ARG A 112 0.77 13.77 15.03
C ARG A 112 1.19 14.04 16.47
N LYS A 113 2.30 14.77 16.65
CA LYS A 113 2.90 15.01 17.98
C LYS A 113 3.07 13.66 18.72
N ASN A 114 2.49 13.54 19.92
CA ASN A 114 2.56 12.34 20.76
C ASN A 114 1.45 11.32 20.47
N LYS A 115 0.56 11.58 19.51
CA LYS A 115 -0.51 10.64 19.13
C LYS A 115 -0.13 9.85 17.89
N CYS A 116 -0.36 8.54 17.95
CA CYS A 116 -0.15 7.64 16.84
C CYS A 116 -1.33 6.67 16.73
N SER A 117 -1.93 6.59 15.55
CA SER A 117 -2.88 5.54 15.20
C SER A 117 -2.23 4.63 14.16
N ILE A 118 -2.19 3.33 14.44
CA ILE A 118 -1.60 2.32 13.55
C ILE A 118 -2.66 1.24 13.31
N PHE A 119 -2.97 1.00 12.05
CA PHE A 119 -3.96 0.00 11.67
C PHE A 119 -3.51 -0.71 10.40
N TYR A 120 -4.24 -1.75 10.02
CA TYR A 120 -4.01 -2.46 8.78
C TYR A 120 -5.34 -2.87 8.14
N ASP A 121 -5.29 -3.20 6.87
CA ASP A 121 -6.37 -3.86 6.16
C ASP A 121 -5.84 -5.03 5.32
N ILE A 122 -6.75 -5.95 4.98
CA ILE A 122 -6.44 -7.11 4.16
C ILE A 122 -7.47 -7.21 3.05
N VAL A 123 -7.01 -7.55 1.86
CA VAL A 123 -7.85 -7.88 0.71
C VAL A 123 -7.39 -9.20 0.11
N CYS A 124 -8.33 -10.04 -0.32
CA CYS A 124 -8.04 -11.26 -1.07
C CYS A 124 -8.22 -10.99 -2.56
N ILE A 125 -7.29 -11.45 -3.39
CA ILE A 125 -7.32 -11.25 -4.83
C ILE A 125 -7.32 -12.62 -5.48
N LYS A 126 -8.28 -12.85 -6.38
CA LYS A 126 -8.34 -14.02 -7.25
C LYS A 126 -7.76 -13.64 -8.59
N MET A 127 -6.71 -14.35 -8.99
CA MET A 127 -6.09 -14.19 -10.30
C MET A 127 -6.83 -15.05 -11.32
N ARG A 128 -6.89 -14.57 -12.56
CA ARG A 128 -7.33 -15.39 -13.69
C ARG A 128 -6.31 -16.50 -13.94
N LYS A 129 -6.77 -17.60 -14.53
CA LYS A 129 -5.89 -18.60 -15.13
C LYS A 129 -5.65 -18.20 -16.58
N LEU A 130 -4.49 -17.62 -16.85
CA LEU A 130 -4.07 -17.23 -18.19
C LEU A 130 -3.18 -18.32 -18.82
N PRO A 131 -3.25 -18.49 -20.15
CA PRO A 131 -2.30 -19.31 -20.90
C PRO A 131 -0.90 -18.66 -20.92
N GLU A 132 0.14 -19.49 -21.15
CA GLU A 132 1.55 -19.09 -21.04
C GLU A 132 1.91 -17.91 -21.98
N ASN A 133 1.35 -17.85 -23.19
CA ASN A 133 1.57 -16.75 -24.14
C ASN A 133 1.10 -15.39 -23.59
N MET A 134 0.03 -15.37 -22.77
CA MET A 134 -0.41 -14.16 -22.09
C MET A 134 0.47 -13.84 -20.87
N LEU A 135 0.88 -14.85 -20.10
CA LEU A 135 1.78 -14.64 -18.95
C LEU A 135 3.12 -14.02 -19.38
N ARG A 136 3.67 -14.43 -20.53
CA ARG A 136 4.91 -13.88 -21.08
C ARG A 136 4.89 -12.36 -21.26
N LYS A 137 3.72 -11.77 -21.51
CA LYS A 137 3.54 -10.31 -21.63
C LYS A 137 3.64 -9.58 -20.29
N LEU A 138 3.49 -10.30 -19.18
CA LEU A 138 3.56 -9.76 -17.81
C LEU A 138 4.97 -9.86 -17.21
N PHE A 139 5.82 -10.74 -17.75
CA PHE A 139 7.16 -11.00 -17.24
C PHE A 139 8.04 -9.75 -17.30
N GLY A 140 8.48 -9.28 -16.13
CA GLY A 140 9.31 -8.08 -16.01
C GLY A 140 8.56 -6.75 -16.15
N LYS A 141 7.23 -6.75 -16.34
CA LYS A 141 6.44 -5.51 -16.53
C LYS A 141 6.34 -4.65 -15.27
N HIS A 142 6.38 -5.28 -14.10
CA HIS A 142 6.07 -4.65 -12.81
C HIS A 142 7.13 -4.92 -11.76
N MET A 143 8.38 -4.58 -12.09
CA MET A 143 9.56 -4.85 -11.26
C MET A 143 9.56 -4.09 -9.92
N ASP A 144 8.92 -2.93 -9.87
CA ASP A 144 8.84 -2.06 -8.70
C ASP A 144 7.74 -2.47 -7.70
N LYS A 145 6.97 -3.53 -7.99
CA LYS A 145 5.74 -3.89 -7.27
C LYS A 145 5.85 -5.25 -6.61
N ALA A 146 5.47 -5.31 -5.34
CA ALA A 146 5.34 -6.58 -4.63
C ALA A 146 4.32 -7.47 -5.35
N GLY A 147 4.66 -8.74 -5.56
CA GLY A 147 3.85 -9.67 -6.35
C GLY A 147 4.01 -9.53 -7.88
N ALA A 148 4.85 -8.62 -8.38
CA ALA A 148 5.10 -8.44 -9.81
C ALA A 148 3.87 -8.13 -10.67
N TYR A 149 2.79 -7.58 -10.10
CA TYR A 149 1.61 -7.11 -10.84
C TYR A 149 1.08 -5.78 -10.28
N ALA A 150 0.19 -5.12 -11.03
CA ALA A 150 -0.43 -3.86 -10.61
C ALA A 150 -1.96 -3.96 -10.67
N VAL A 151 -2.64 -3.82 -9.53
CA VAL A 151 -4.12 -3.83 -9.46
C VAL A 151 -4.79 -2.67 -10.21
N GLN A 152 -4.05 -1.59 -10.47
CA GLN A 152 -4.51 -0.44 -11.26
C GLN A 152 -4.37 -0.65 -12.77
N ASN A 153 -3.53 -1.60 -13.19
CA ASN A 153 -3.30 -1.86 -14.60
C ASN A 153 -4.32 -2.88 -15.12
N THR A 154 -5.48 -2.39 -15.56
CA THR A 154 -6.56 -3.22 -16.10
C THR A 154 -6.21 -3.88 -17.43
N SER A 155 -5.26 -3.30 -18.19
CA SER A 155 -4.82 -3.84 -19.49
C SER A 155 -4.12 -5.21 -19.38
N ASP A 156 -3.57 -5.54 -18.21
CA ASP A 156 -2.96 -6.85 -17.98
C ASP A 156 -3.97 -7.99 -17.97
N ASN A 157 -5.25 -7.68 -17.70
CA ASN A 157 -6.34 -8.64 -17.57
C ASN A 157 -5.94 -9.88 -16.74
N PHE A 158 -5.19 -9.68 -15.65
CA PHE A 158 -4.68 -10.78 -14.81
C PHE A 158 -5.51 -11.01 -13.55
N ILE A 159 -6.22 -9.98 -13.10
CA ILE A 159 -7.08 -10.05 -11.91
C ILE A 159 -8.49 -10.47 -12.35
N GLU A 160 -9.03 -11.49 -11.69
CA GLU A 160 -10.41 -11.91 -11.88
C GLU A 160 -11.33 -11.14 -10.95
N LYS A 161 -11.00 -11.12 -9.65
CA LYS A 161 -11.86 -10.53 -8.63
C LYS A 161 -11.08 -10.10 -7.39
N ILE A 162 -11.55 -9.03 -6.76
CA ILE A 162 -11.02 -8.47 -5.52
C ILE A 162 -12.09 -8.60 -4.44
N TYR A 163 -11.72 -9.18 -3.30
CA TYR A 163 -12.60 -9.39 -2.15
C TYR A 163 -12.08 -8.55 -0.98
N GLY A 164 -12.66 -7.35 -0.82
CA GLY A 164 -12.27 -6.36 0.19
C GLY A 164 -12.13 -4.97 -0.43
N ASP A 165 -11.40 -4.08 0.25
CA ASP A 165 -11.16 -2.72 -0.24
C ASP A 165 -10.12 -2.73 -1.38
N TYR A 166 -10.52 -2.27 -2.57
CA TYR A 166 -9.63 -2.09 -3.71
C TYR A 166 -8.41 -1.22 -3.36
N TYR A 167 -8.62 -0.15 -2.59
CA TYR A 167 -7.54 0.77 -2.25
C TYR A 167 -6.51 0.13 -1.31
N THR A 168 -6.91 -0.88 -0.52
CA THR A 168 -5.98 -1.73 0.22
C THR A 168 -5.02 -2.48 -0.71
N ALA A 169 -5.50 -2.98 -1.84
CA ALA A 169 -4.67 -3.63 -2.85
C ALA A 169 -3.73 -2.63 -3.56
N VAL A 170 -4.17 -1.38 -3.77
CA VAL A 170 -3.34 -0.32 -4.35
C VAL A 170 -2.23 0.11 -3.39
N GLY A 171 -2.51 0.06 -2.09
CA GLY A 171 -1.55 0.30 -1.01
C GLY A 171 -1.95 1.38 -0.02
N LEU A 172 -3.23 1.77 0.05
CA LEU A 172 -3.77 2.69 1.05
C LEU A 172 -5.28 2.44 1.32
N PRO A 173 -5.68 1.79 2.43
CA PRO A 173 -7.08 1.46 2.75
C PRO A 173 -7.96 2.70 2.95
N TYR A 174 -8.81 3.04 1.98
CA TYR A 174 -9.60 4.28 2.01
C TYR A 174 -10.55 4.32 3.21
N LYS A 175 -11.38 3.28 3.37
CA LYS A 175 -12.45 3.28 4.39
C LYS A 175 -11.89 3.48 5.79
N LYS A 176 -10.82 2.74 6.12
CA LYS A 176 -10.15 2.85 7.42
C LYS A 176 -9.40 4.17 7.58
N LEU A 177 -8.68 4.63 6.55
CA LEU A 177 -7.98 5.91 6.62
C LEU A 177 -8.94 7.09 6.80
N ALA A 178 -10.06 7.12 6.06
CA ALA A 178 -11.08 8.15 6.19
C ALA A 178 -11.65 8.21 7.61
N ALA A 179 -11.93 7.04 8.22
CA ALA A 179 -12.40 6.95 9.60
C ALA A 179 -11.36 7.50 10.60
N GLU A 180 -10.08 7.16 10.43
CA GLU A 180 -9.00 7.67 11.29
C GLU A 180 -8.77 9.18 11.13
N LEU A 181 -8.80 9.70 9.90
CA LEU A 181 -8.64 11.13 9.63
C LEU A 181 -9.82 11.94 10.19
N LYS A 182 -11.03 11.39 10.16
CA LYS A 182 -12.23 12.03 10.74
C LYS A 182 -12.05 12.29 12.24
N LYS A 183 -11.44 11.35 12.99
CA LYS A 183 -11.16 11.50 14.44
C LYS A 183 -10.27 12.71 14.75
N ILE A 184 -9.46 13.18 13.80
CA ILE A 184 -8.57 14.33 13.94
C ILE A 184 -9.03 15.57 13.14
N LYS A 185 -10.32 15.59 12.77
CA LYS A 185 -10.99 16.68 12.04
C LYS A 185 -10.32 16.97 10.68
N ILE A 186 -9.96 15.93 9.94
CA ILE A 186 -9.52 16.00 8.54
C ILE A 186 -10.48 15.16 7.72
N ARG A 187 -10.99 15.74 6.63
CA ARG A 187 -11.94 15.07 5.74
C ARG A 187 -11.27 14.86 4.38
N LEU A 188 -11.41 13.65 3.86
CA LEU A 188 -11.12 13.35 2.45
C LEU A 188 -12.34 13.80 1.62
N LYS A 189 -12.10 14.39 0.46
CA LYS A 189 -13.17 14.98 -0.37
C LYS A 189 -13.95 13.96 -1.18
N SER A 190 -13.48 12.71 -1.32
CA SER A 190 -13.98 11.87 -2.38
C SER A 190 -15.46 11.48 -2.22
N SER A 191 -16.25 12.03 -3.12
CA SER A 191 -17.60 11.69 -3.57
C SER A 191 -17.63 10.46 -4.51
N ILE A 192 -16.67 9.54 -4.40
CA ILE A 192 -16.49 8.40 -5.33
C ILE A 192 -17.32 7.16 -4.87
N PHE A 193 -18.23 7.35 -3.92
CA PHE A 193 -19.08 6.27 -3.36
C PHE A 193 -20.56 6.65 -3.28
N THR A 194 -21.01 7.69 -3.99
CA THR A 194 -22.42 7.85 -4.36
C THR A 194 -22.63 7.27 -5.75
#